data_AF-A0A392SLM2-F1
#
_entry.id   AF-A0A392SLM2-F1
#
_cell.length_a   1.000
_cell.length_b   1.000
_cell.length_c   1.000
_cell.angle_alpha   90.00
_cell.angle_beta   90.00
_cell.angle_gamma   90.00
#
_symmetry.space_group_name_H-M   'P 1'
#
loop_
_entity.id
_entity.type
_entity.pdbx_description
1 polymer ?
#
loop_
_entity_poly.entity_id
_entity_poly.type
_entity_poly.pdbx_seq_one_letter_code
_entity_poly.pdbx_strand_id
1 'polypeptide(L)' 'MGLIKDGTISGVLPEPQGFLVHYPGYPSSSARAVDTLGGTQGILKVLGKFC' A
#
# COMPACT_ATOMS: atom_id res chain seq x y z
N MET A 1 -4.20 -18.19 -6.25
CA MET A 1 -3.45 -18.24 -7.52
C MET A 1 -4.49 -18.25 -8.63
N GLY A 2 -4.60 -17.16 -9.40
CA GLY A 2 -5.60 -17.05 -10.47
C GLY A 2 -5.22 -17.92 -11.67
N LEU A 3 -6.17 -18.68 -12.20
CA LEU A 3 -6.00 -19.46 -13.43
C LEU A 3 -5.95 -18.49 -14.63
N ILE A 4 -4.90 -18.59 -15.43
CA ILE A 4 -4.77 -17.84 -16.69
C ILE A 4 -5.45 -18.66 -17.79
N LYS A 5 -6.48 -18.11 -18.43
CA LYS A 5 -7.13 -18.70 -19.61
C LYS A 5 -7.08 -17.68 -20.74
N ASP A 6 -6.61 -18.08 -21.90
CA ASP A 6 -6.64 -17.26 -23.13
C ASP A 6 -6.00 -15.86 -23.00
N GLY A 7 -4.89 -15.77 -22.24
CA GLY A 7 -4.16 -14.51 -22.03
C GLY A 7 -4.88 -13.50 -21.12
N THR A 8 -6.07 -13.84 -20.60
CA THR A 8 -6.85 -13.00 -19.70
C THR A 8 -6.93 -13.66 -18.33
N ILE A 9 -6.50 -12.95 -17.29
CA ILE A 9 -6.73 -13.37 -15.90
C ILE A 9 -8.15 -12.97 -15.55
N SER A 10 -9.06 -13.95 -15.49
CA SER A 10 -10.37 -13.75 -14.90
C SER A 10 -10.32 -14.14 -13.42
N GLY A 11 -10.46 -13.16 -12.54
CA GLY A 11 -10.54 -13.34 -11.10
C GLY A 11 -11.10 -12.08 -10.46
N VAL A 12 -11.78 -12.22 -9.32
CA VAL A 12 -12.18 -11.07 -8.52
C VAL A 12 -10.93 -10.56 -7.84
N LEU A 13 -10.43 -9.39 -8.27
CA LEU A 13 -9.47 -8.64 -7.49
C LEU A 13 -10.15 -8.31 -6.16
N PRO A 14 -9.66 -8.82 -5.01
CA PRO A 14 -10.21 -8.42 -3.74
C PRO A 14 -10.13 -6.90 -3.66
N GLU A 15 -11.17 -6.26 -3.10
CA GLU A 15 -11.19 -4.82 -2.96
C GLU A 15 -9.86 -4.33 -2.38
N PRO A 16 -9.25 -3.27 -2.93
CA PRO A 16 -7.96 -2.80 -2.45
C PRO A 16 -8.09 -2.30 -1.01
N GLN A 17 -7.80 -3.17 -0.04
CA GLN A 17 -7.79 -2.87 1.40
C GLN A 17 -6.45 -2.25 1.83
N GLY A 18 -5.87 -1.41 0.98
CA GLY A 18 -4.55 -0.82 1.18
C GLY A 18 -4.53 0.66 0.82
N PHE A 19 -3.58 1.37 1.38
CA PHE A 19 -3.30 2.76 1.02
C PHE A 19 -1.90 2.82 0.41
N LEU A 20 -1.73 3.66 -0.61
CA LEU A 20 -0.47 3.84 -1.30
C LEU A 20 0.02 5.25 -1.04
N VAL A 21 1.26 5.39 -0.59
CA VAL A 21 1.90 6.69 -0.38
C VAL A 21 2.95 6.88 -1.46
N HIS A 22 2.80 7.94 -2.25
CA HIS A 22 3.82 8.32 -3.22
C HIS A 22 5.00 8.98 -2.49
N TYR A 23 6.07 8.23 -2.28
CA TYR A 23 7.27 8.70 -1.60
C TYR A 23 8.34 9.11 -2.65
N PRO A 24 8.69 10.40 -2.78
CA PRO A 24 9.57 10.89 -3.86
C PRO A 24 11.06 10.52 -3.69
N GLY A 25 11.44 9.83 -2.62
CA GLY A 25 12.80 9.35 -2.39
C GLY A 25 12.98 7.87 -2.67
N TYR A 26 14.23 7.41 -2.78
CA TYR A 26 14.58 5.99 -2.74
C TYR A 26 15.05 5.62 -1.33
N PRO A 27 14.14 5.19 -0.45
CA PRO A 27 14.54 4.79 0.89
C PRO A 27 15.36 3.49 0.79
N SER A 28 16.37 3.35 1.66
CA SER A 28 17.17 2.12 1.75
C SER A 28 16.34 0.92 2.20
N SER A 29 15.17 1.14 2.82
CA SER A 29 14.21 0.13 3.22
C SER A 29 12.81 0.74 3.39
N SER A 30 11.76 -0.09 3.32
CA SER A 30 10.38 0.34 3.60
C SER A 30 10.20 0.92 5.01
N ALA A 31 10.88 0.36 6.01
CA ALA A 31 10.86 0.86 7.38
C ALA A 31 11.32 2.33 7.47
N ARG A 32 12.42 2.67 6.78
CA ARG A 32 12.93 4.04 6.74
C ARG A 32 11.97 5.01 6.07
N ALA A 33 11.19 4.54 5.08
CA ALA A 33 10.14 5.32 4.46
C ALA A 33 8.97 5.57 5.42
N VAL A 34 8.60 4.56 6.22
CA VAL A 34 7.54 4.70 7.24
C VAL A 34 7.97 5.68 8.33
N ASP A 35 9.22 5.61 8.78
CA ASP A 35 9.75 6.53 9.80
C ASP A 35 9.75 7.98 9.33
N THR A 36 10.15 8.26 8.09
CA THR A 36 10.14 9.63 7.54
C THR A 36 8.73 10.19 7.35
N LEU A 37 7.74 9.32 7.19
CA LEU A 37 6.32 9.67 7.16
C LEU A 37 5.70 9.88 8.56
N GLY A 38 6.51 9.87 9.62
CA GLY A 38 6.05 10.03 11.01
C GLY A 38 5.62 8.72 11.66
N GLY A 39 6.11 7.59 11.14
CA GLY A 39 5.79 6.24 11.60
C GLY A 39 4.37 5.82 11.24
N THR A 40 4.00 4.61 11.67
CA THR A 40 2.67 4.05 11.41
C THR A 40 1.54 4.94 11.94
N GLN A 41 1.76 5.60 13.08
CA GLN A 41 0.77 6.51 13.69
C GLN A 41 0.56 7.78 12.86
N GLY A 42 1.63 8.39 12.32
CA GLY A 42 1.54 9.55 11.44
C GLY A 42 0.77 9.22 10.16
N ILE A 43 1.03 8.04 9.58
CA ILE A 43 0.33 7.56 8.39
C ILE A 43 -1.16 7.31 8.69
N LEU A 44 -1.49 6.61 9.78
CA LEU A 44 -2.88 6.30 10.14
C LEU A 44 -3.70 7.56 10.46
N LYS A 45 -3.06 8.61 11.00
CA LYS A 45 -3.69 9.92 11.23
C LYS A 45 -4.11 10.58 9.93
N VAL A 46 -3.25 10.59 8.90
CA VAL A 46 -3.57 11.18 7.59
C VAL A 46 -4.66 10.38 6.88
N LEU A 47 -4.70 9.07 7.09
CA LEU A 47 -5.74 8.20 6.54
C LEU A 47 -7.09 8.35 7.26
N GLY A 48 -7.20 9.17 8.30
CA GLY A 48 -8.43 9.36 9.06
C GLY A 48 -8.90 8.11 9.81
N LYS A 49 -8.03 7.09 9.95
CA LYS A 49 -8.33 5.85 10.68
C LYS A 49 -8.14 5.97 12.20
N PHE A 50 -7.75 7.16 12.66
CA PHE A 50 -7.81 7.57 14.06
C PHE A 50 -8.91 8.65 14.17
N CYS A 51 -10.15 8.21 14.36
CA CYS A 51 -11.25 8.99 14.92
C CYS A 51 -12.08 8.06 15.81
#